data_AF-A0A6L3MSH1-F1
#
_entry.id   AF-A0A6L3MSH1-F1
#
_cell.length_a   1.000
_cell.length_b   1.000
_cell.length_c   1.000
_cell.angle_alpha   90.00
_cell.angle_beta   90.00
_cell.angle_gamma   90.00
#
_symmetry.space_group_name_H-M   'P 1'
#
loop_
_entity.id
_entity.type
_entity.pdbx_description
1 polymer ?
#
loop_
_entity_poly.entity_id
_entity_poly.type
_entity_poly.pdbx_seq_one_letter_code
_entity_poly.pdbx_strand_id
1 'polypeptide(L)' 'MSEATTTAAVPRFFVEAALRTDATLALPADVARHAQVLRLQPGDALALFDGSG' A
#
# COMPACT_ATOMS: atom_id res chain seq x y z
N MET A 1 1.86 -19.73 -12.76
CA MET A 1 2.53 -19.32 -11.51
C MET A 1 1.51 -18.47 -10.78
N SER A 2 0.99 -18.98 -9.67
CA SER A 2 -0.39 -18.79 -9.20
C SER A 2 -0.75 -17.34 -8.82
N GLU A 3 -1.73 -16.76 -9.51
CA GLU A 3 -2.46 -15.58 -9.03
C GLU A 3 -3.61 -16.04 -8.13
N ALA A 4 -3.30 -16.25 -6.85
CA ALA A 4 -4.34 -16.36 -5.83
C ALA A 4 -4.67 -14.94 -5.36
N THR A 5 -5.51 -14.21 -6.11
CA THR A 5 -6.05 -12.93 -5.66
C THR A 5 -7.11 -13.23 -4.59
N THR A 6 -6.64 -13.50 -3.37
CA THR A 6 -7.53 -13.59 -2.21
C THR A 6 -8.17 -12.21 -2.02
N THR A 7 -9.50 -12.16 -2.17
CA THR A 7 -10.36 -11.05 -1.74
C THR A 7 -10.37 -10.93 -0.21
N ALA A 8 -9.19 -10.79 0.40
CA ALA A 8 -9.06 -10.26 1.74
C ALA A 8 -9.05 -8.73 1.63
N ALA A 9 -9.71 -8.05 2.56
CA ALA A 9 -9.81 -6.59 2.55
C ALA A 9 -8.41 -5.96 2.42
N VAL A 10 -8.15 -5.33 1.27
CA VAL A 10 -6.86 -4.71 0.97
C VAL A 10 -6.60 -3.59 1.97
N PRO A 11 -5.47 -3.60 2.70
CA PRO A 11 -5.14 -2.53 3.63
C PRO A 11 -4.95 -1.21 2.88
N ARG A 12 -5.56 -0.15 3.41
CA ARG A 12 -5.56 1.19 2.82
C ARG A 12 -4.71 2.12 3.67
N PHE A 13 -3.80 2.86 3.04
CA PHE A 13 -2.93 3.82 3.72
C PHE A 13 -3.04 5.21 3.11
N PHE A 14 -3.11 6.21 3.98
CA PHE A 14 -3.01 7.60 3.59
C PHE A 14 -1.54 7.98 3.40
N VAL A 15 -1.22 8.69 2.32
CA VAL A 15 0.10 9.30 2.09
C VAL A 15 -0.06 10.77 1.72
N GLU A 16 0.69 11.65 2.37
CA GLU A 16 0.74 13.07 2.04
C GLU A 16 1.71 13.31 0.87
N ALA A 17 1.47 12.64 -0.26
CA ALA A 17 2.29 12.70 -1.46
C ALA A 17 1.43 12.52 -2.71
N ALA A 18 1.77 13.23 -3.79
CA ALA A 18 1.07 13.09 -5.06
C ALA A 18 1.24 11.67 -5.62
N LEU A 19 0.12 10.96 -5.76
CA LEU A 19 0.11 9.62 -6.34
C LEU A 19 0.07 9.69 -7.87
N ARG A 20 0.95 8.91 -8.51
CA ARG A 20 1.01 8.77 -9.97
C ARG A 20 1.13 7.30 -10.31
N THR A 21 0.47 6.89 -11.38
CA THR A 21 0.60 5.53 -11.93
C THR A 21 2.06 5.24 -12.28
N ASP A 22 2.50 4.01 -12.04
CA ASP A 22 3.85 3.50 -12.30
C ASP A 22 5.00 4.24 -11.58
N ALA A 23 4.70 5.16 -10.67
CA ALA A 23 5.70 5.85 -9.87
C ALA A 23 6.17 4.99 -8.69
N THR A 24 7.47 4.99 -8.44
CA THR A 24 8.04 4.44 -7.20
C THR A 24 7.99 5.50 -6.12
N LEU A 25 7.30 5.22 -5.01
CA LEU A 25 7.17 6.10 -3.86
C LEU A 25 7.78 5.43 -2.63
N ALA A 26 8.68 6.13 -1.94
CA ALA A 26 9.12 5.70 -0.61
C ALA A 26 7.99 5.93 0.39
N LEU A 27 7.58 4.88 1.10
CA LEU A 27 6.54 5.01 2.11
C LEU A 27 7.02 5.89 3.28
N PRO A 28 6.23 6.87 3.74
CA PRO A 28 6.50 7.60 4.96
C PRO A 28 6.68 6.65 6.16
N ALA A 29 7.50 7.03 7.14
CA ALA A 29 7.85 6.16 8.27
C ALA A 29 6.63 5.62 9.02
N ASP A 30 5.60 6.45 9.19
CA ASP A 30 4.37 6.04 9.85
C ASP A 30 3.64 4.97 9.04
N VAL A 31 3.48 5.16 7.73
CA VAL A 31 2.83 4.17 6.85
C VAL A 31 3.62 2.88 6.79
N ALA A 32 4.95 2.96 6.67
CA ALA A 32 5.83 1.80 6.68
C ALA A 32 5.70 0.98 7.97
N ARG A 33 5.58 1.64 9.12
CA ARG A 33 5.32 0.99 10.42
C ARG A 33 4.00 0.23 10.41
N HIS A 34 2.92 0.82 9.88
CA HIS A 34 1.62 0.15 9.81
C HIS A 34 1.67 -1.09 8.88
N ALA A 35 2.36 -0.98 7.74
CA ALA A 35 2.58 -2.12 6.85
C ALA A 35 3.34 -3.27 7.53
N GLN A 36 4.37 -2.96 8.32
CA GLN A 36 5.14 -3.94 9.09
C GLN A 36 4.32 -4.61 10.21
N VAL A 37 3.47 -3.85 10.91
CA VAL A 37 2.56 -4.39 11.95
C VAL A 37 1.56 -5.36 11.34
N LEU A 38 1.06 -5.05 10.13
CA LEU A 38 0.21 -5.95 9.34
C LEU A 38 0.98 -7.12 8.70
N ARG A 39 2.31 -7.15 8.86
CA ARG A 39 3.23 -8.17 8.33
C ARG A 39 3.14 -8.34 6.82
N LEU A 40 2.84 -7.25 6.10
CA LEU A 40 2.83 -7.24 4.64
C LEU A 40 4.20 -7.63 4.09
N GLN A 41 4.18 -8.50 3.09
CA GLN A 41 5.34 -8.97 2.37
C GLN A 41 5.52 -8.19 1.06
N PRO A 42 6.75 -8.11 0.54
CA PRO A 42 6.96 -7.68 -0.83
C PRO A 42 6.10 -8.50 -1.80
N GLY A 43 5.28 -7.83 -2.62
CA GLY A 43 4.33 -8.47 -3.53
C GLY A 43 2.88 -8.48 -3.03
N ASP A 44 2.63 -8.18 -1.75
CA ASP A 44 1.27 -8.04 -1.25
C ASP A 44 0.59 -6.79 -1.80
N ALA A 45 -0.69 -6.92 -2.14
CA ALA A 45 -1.50 -5.79 -2.58
C ALA A 45 -1.83 -4.86 -1.40
N LEU A 46 -1.70 -3.55 -1.65
CA LEU A 46 -2.13 -2.49 -0.75
C LEU A 46 -2.71 -1.33 -1.56
N ALA A 47 -3.52 -0.49 -0.92
CA ALA A 47 -4.08 0.70 -1.54
C ALA A 47 -3.51 1.97 -0.90
N LEU A 48 -3.01 2.89 -1.71
CA LEU A 48 -2.58 4.22 -1.28
C LEU A 48 -3.62 5.26 -1.69
N PHE A 49 -3.83 6.26 -0.85
CA PHE A 49 -4.66 7.43 -1.17
C PHE A 49 -4.04 8.70 -0.58
N ASP A 50 -4.19 9.82 -1.28
CA ASP A 50 -3.62 11.13 -0.91
C ASP A 50 -4.69 12.14 -0.43
N GLY A 51 -5.95 11.70 -0.34
CA GLY A 51 -7.06 12.53 0.11
C GLY A 51 -7.58 13.52 -0.95
N SER A 52 -7.12 13.42 -2.22
CA SER A 52 -7.55 14.30 -3.31
C SER A 52 -8.97 14.01 -3.85
N GLY A 53 -9.56 12.86 -3.50
CA GLY A 53 -10.94 12.47 -3.84
C GLY A 53 -11.01 11.41 -4.92
#